data_AF-A0A3P7DR62-F1
#
_entry.id   AF-A0A3P7DR62-F1
#
_cell.length_a   1.000
_cell.length_b   1.000
_cell.length_c   1.000
_cell.angle_alpha   90.00
_cell.angle_beta   90.00
_cell.angle_gamma   90.00
#
_symmetry.space_group_name_H-M   'P 1'
#
loop_
_entity.id
_entity.type
_entity.pdbx_description
1 polymer ?
#
loop_
_entity_poly.entity_id
_entity_poly.type
_entity_poly.pdbx_seq_one_letter_code
_entity_poly.pdbx_strand_id
1 'polypeptide(L)'
;MGLQLDQPLFDLPEVFDNRSGWGPVGTLGKFQNLPYQQFNKADKIGKVADWIGVTQYNDRFRRDGRYGNPYTSGAVGSQYDYVHDEEDATFQLVDTSKPQRSNMQKSGRMRQQQQFYVRLVVFYLSKYARRLVQKENERRNQANYGQNQKIKRSIAKEQQKAFKQWQRRGGGTRGRGRGGQGYGRWDQRNQKQLAASIAVRPEWQVLEEMDFPRLAKLNLPNIDSGQDINGHRYGQLYYYDKAFDRVTVRTEKPLQRCGGTFYNLTTTEDPIIQKLAHENAGNVFATDMILATLMAATRSVYSWDVIAYRVGDKLFFDKRDTGGFSNPVGMCTYLAS
;
A
#
# COMPACT_ATOMS: atom_id res chain seq x y z
N MET A 1 -55.11 29.21 -1.71
CA MET A 1 -53.67 29.36 -1.99
C MET A 1 -53.26 28.16 -2.83
N GLY A 2 -52.96 28.37 -4.11
CA GLY A 2 -52.60 27.28 -5.03
C GLY A 2 -51.16 26.82 -4.77
N LEU A 3 -50.99 25.54 -4.46
CA LEU A 3 -49.68 24.90 -4.35
C LEU A 3 -49.12 24.75 -5.77
N GLN A 4 -48.20 25.64 -6.14
CA GLN A 4 -47.41 25.52 -7.36
C GLN A 4 -46.39 24.40 -7.12
N LEU A 5 -46.71 23.23 -7.69
CA LEU A 5 -45.84 22.07 -7.70
C LEU A 5 -44.52 22.42 -8.40
N ASP A 6 -43.44 22.31 -7.65
CA ASP A 6 -42.05 22.50 -8.06
C ASP A 6 -41.75 21.54 -9.22
N GLN A 7 -41.80 22.02 -10.45
CA GLN A 7 -41.47 21.21 -11.62
C GLN A 7 -39.95 21.07 -11.72
N PRO A 8 -39.43 19.86 -12.02
CA PRO A 8 -37.99 19.64 -12.12
C PRO A 8 -37.40 20.50 -13.24
N LEU A 9 -36.40 21.30 -12.89
CA LEU A 9 -35.68 22.16 -13.83
C LEU A 9 -34.93 21.30 -14.85
N PHE A 10 -35.27 21.44 -16.13
CA PHE A 10 -34.56 20.81 -17.24
C PHE A 10 -34.14 21.88 -18.24
N ASP A 11 -32.85 22.22 -18.23
CA ASP A 11 -32.25 23.10 -19.21
C ASP A 11 -31.80 22.30 -20.43
N LEU A 12 -32.08 22.83 -21.62
CA LEU A 12 -31.67 22.21 -22.89
C LEU A 12 -30.14 22.21 -23.00
N PRO A 13 -29.51 21.05 -23.26
CA PRO A 13 -28.07 20.98 -23.41
C PRO A 13 -27.63 21.66 -24.72
N GLU A 14 -26.48 22.32 -24.67
CA GLU A 14 -25.88 22.97 -25.83
C GLU A 14 -25.32 21.91 -26.80
N VAL A 15 -25.77 21.96 -28.06
CA VAL A 15 -25.37 21.00 -29.12
C VAL A 15 -24.70 21.75 -30.26
N PHE A 16 -23.56 21.23 -30.73
CA PHE A 16 -22.84 21.80 -31.86
C PHE A 16 -23.48 21.38 -33.20
N ASP A 17 -23.72 22.34 -34.08
CA ASP A 17 -24.29 22.13 -35.41
C ASP A 17 -23.19 22.05 -36.49
N ASN A 18 -23.20 20.99 -37.30
CA ASN A 18 -22.23 20.75 -38.39
C ASN A 18 -22.95 20.77 -39.75
N ARG A 19 -22.92 21.93 -40.44
CA ARG A 19 -23.63 22.08 -41.72
C ARG A 19 -23.00 21.35 -42.90
N SER A 20 -21.71 21.02 -42.83
CA SER A 20 -20.95 20.45 -43.95
C SER A 20 -20.75 18.94 -43.88
N GLY A 21 -21.20 18.28 -42.81
CA GLY A 21 -21.03 16.84 -42.66
C GLY A 21 -21.42 16.31 -41.29
N TRP A 22 -21.10 15.05 -41.04
CA TRP A 22 -21.32 14.38 -39.76
C TRP A 22 -19.98 14.26 -39.02
N GLY A 23 -19.94 14.70 -37.76
CA GLY A 23 -18.75 14.58 -36.93
C GLY A 23 -18.50 15.81 -36.04
N PRO A 24 -17.43 15.78 -35.24
CA PRO A 24 -17.08 16.86 -34.32
C PRO A 24 -16.72 18.14 -35.07
N VAL A 25 -17.22 19.26 -34.57
CA VAL A 25 -16.93 20.60 -35.10
C VAL A 25 -15.98 21.30 -34.14
N GLY A 26 -14.80 21.67 -34.65
CA GLY A 26 -13.79 22.36 -33.87
C GLY A 26 -13.08 21.49 -32.83
N THR A 27 -12.34 22.14 -31.95
CA THR A 27 -11.65 21.52 -30.81
C THR A 27 -12.43 21.81 -29.54
N LEU A 28 -12.46 20.83 -28.62
CA LEU A 28 -13.07 21.00 -27.30
C LEU A 28 -12.47 22.24 -26.61
N GLY A 29 -13.30 23.23 -26.27
CA GLY A 29 -12.85 24.49 -25.67
C GLY A 29 -11.98 24.29 -24.42
N LYS A 30 -12.22 23.22 -23.65
CA LYS A 30 -11.43 22.89 -22.45
C LYS A 30 -9.96 22.53 -22.73
N PHE A 31 -9.59 22.21 -23.97
CA PHE A 31 -8.26 21.72 -24.34
C PHE A 31 -7.55 22.57 -25.38
N GLN A 32 -8.13 23.67 -25.86
CA GLN A 32 -7.52 24.49 -26.91
C GLN A 32 -6.16 25.08 -26.53
N ASN A 33 -5.95 25.41 -25.25
CA ASN A 33 -4.75 26.08 -24.76
C ASN A 33 -3.75 25.12 -24.09
N LEU A 34 -3.90 23.81 -24.30
CA LEU A 34 -3.11 22.79 -23.63
C LEU A 34 -2.48 21.85 -24.66
N PRO A 35 -1.13 21.70 -24.65
CA PRO A 35 -0.47 20.65 -25.40
C PRO A 35 -1.07 19.27 -25.09
N TYR A 36 -1.49 18.54 -26.13
CA TYR A 36 -2.07 17.22 -25.92
C TYR A 36 -0.99 16.20 -25.58
N GLN A 37 -1.14 15.52 -24.45
CA GLN A 37 -0.35 14.34 -24.11
C GLN A 37 -1.25 13.25 -23.57
N GLN A 38 -1.09 12.03 -24.10
CA GLN A 38 -1.83 10.86 -23.65
C GLN A 38 -1.38 10.44 -22.26
N PHE A 39 -2.33 10.03 -21.43
CA PHE A 39 -2.07 9.48 -20.10
C PHE A 39 -3.10 8.43 -19.75
N ASN A 40 -2.75 7.55 -18.82
CA ASN A 40 -3.68 6.58 -18.24
C ASN A 40 -3.85 6.88 -16.75
N LYS A 41 -5.11 7.01 -16.29
CA LYS A 41 -5.41 7.26 -14.87
C LYS A 41 -5.01 6.10 -13.95
N ALA A 42 -4.83 4.91 -14.51
CA ALA A 42 -4.39 3.72 -13.78
C ALA A 42 -2.86 3.59 -13.66
N ASP A 43 -2.09 4.49 -14.28
CA ASP A 43 -0.64 4.46 -14.20
C ASP A 43 -0.16 4.66 -12.75
N LYS A 44 0.88 3.91 -12.36
CA LYS A 44 1.43 3.99 -11.01
C LYS A 44 2.12 5.32 -10.79
N ILE A 45 1.59 6.10 -9.85
CA ILE A 45 2.19 7.34 -9.34
C ILE A 45 3.27 7.06 -8.27
N GLY A 46 4.14 8.04 -8.00
CA GLY A 46 5.12 7.98 -6.90
C GLY A 46 6.57 7.64 -7.30
N LYS A 47 7.02 7.99 -8.51
CA LYS A 47 8.43 7.86 -8.92
C LYS A 47 9.24 9.05 -8.39
N VAL A 48 10.22 8.79 -7.52
CA VAL A 48 11.18 9.80 -7.04
C VAL A 48 12.25 10.07 -8.10
N ALA A 49 12.50 11.35 -8.41
CA ALA A 49 13.64 11.81 -9.19
C ALA A 49 14.88 11.95 -8.28
N ASP A 50 16.04 11.50 -8.73
CA ASP A 50 17.28 11.49 -7.96
C ASP A 50 18.44 11.88 -8.88
N TRP A 51 19.01 13.06 -8.68
CA TRP A 51 20.15 13.61 -9.43
C TRP A 51 21.48 12.94 -9.09
N ILE A 52 21.59 12.21 -7.96
CA ILE A 52 22.81 11.49 -7.56
C ILE A 52 22.78 10.03 -8.07
N GLY A 53 21.59 9.51 -8.40
CA GLY A 53 21.40 8.17 -8.96
C GLY A 53 21.54 7.00 -7.97
N VAL A 54 21.69 7.28 -6.67
CA VAL A 54 21.91 6.26 -5.62
C VAL A 54 20.70 5.33 -5.48
N THR A 55 19.49 5.87 -5.70
CA THR A 55 18.25 5.09 -5.63
C THR A 55 18.04 4.14 -6.81
N GLN A 56 18.67 4.41 -7.96
CA GLN A 56 18.50 3.63 -9.19
C GLN A 56 19.47 2.45 -9.28
N TYR A 57 20.64 2.55 -8.63
CA TYR A 57 21.73 1.59 -8.78
C TYR A 57 21.36 0.19 -8.25
N ASN A 58 20.57 0.10 -7.17
CA ASN A 58 20.20 -1.18 -6.54
C ASN A 58 18.98 -1.87 -7.16
N ASP A 59 18.17 -1.19 -7.99
CA ASP A 59 16.84 -1.66 -8.39
C ASP A 59 16.65 -1.81 -9.91
N ARG A 60 17.72 -1.75 -10.72
CA ARG A 60 17.66 -1.81 -12.19
C ARG A 60 16.89 -3.03 -12.72
N PHE A 61 16.96 -4.17 -12.03
CA PHE A 61 16.27 -5.40 -12.44
C PHE A 61 14.78 -5.47 -12.05
N ARG A 62 14.27 -4.57 -11.19
CA ARG A 62 12.90 -4.64 -10.64
C ARG A 62 12.03 -3.42 -10.90
N ARG A 63 12.59 -2.31 -11.39
CA ARG A 63 11.86 -1.04 -11.50
C ARG A 63 11.31 -0.77 -12.89
N ASP A 64 11.96 -1.28 -13.94
CA ASP A 64 11.59 -1.00 -15.33
C ASP A 64 10.14 -1.43 -15.65
N GLY A 65 9.70 -2.58 -15.12
CA GLY A 65 8.32 -3.06 -15.28
C GLY A 65 7.28 -2.47 -14.31
N ARG A 66 7.67 -1.65 -13.31
CA ARG A 66 6.72 -1.17 -12.28
C ARG A 66 6.18 0.22 -12.51
N TYR A 67 6.91 1.07 -13.23
CA TYR A 67 6.48 2.43 -13.57
C TYR A 67 6.49 2.69 -15.07
N GLY A 68 6.90 1.71 -15.88
CA GLY A 68 6.64 1.73 -17.31
C GLY A 68 5.15 1.48 -17.55
N ASN A 69 4.52 2.32 -18.36
CA ASN A 69 3.13 2.13 -18.76
C ASN A 69 3.11 1.02 -19.85
N PRO A 70 2.48 -0.14 -19.57
CA PRO A 70 2.53 -1.30 -20.46
C PRO A 70 1.66 -1.14 -21.72
N TYR A 71 0.80 -0.12 -21.78
CA TYR A 71 -0.03 0.17 -22.94
C TYR A 71 0.65 1.08 -23.96
N THR A 72 1.86 1.53 -23.67
CA THR A 72 2.56 2.54 -24.47
C THR A 72 3.91 2.01 -24.92
N SER A 73 3.90 1.23 -26.00
CA SER A 73 5.09 0.88 -26.75
C SER A 73 5.46 2.05 -27.67
N GLY A 74 6.46 2.84 -27.29
CA GLY A 74 7.33 3.52 -28.27
C GLY A 74 7.23 5.04 -28.45
N ALA A 75 6.27 5.75 -27.87
CA ALA A 75 6.24 7.22 -27.94
C ALA A 75 5.23 7.80 -26.95
N VAL A 76 5.60 7.95 -25.68
CA VAL A 76 4.92 8.94 -24.85
C VAL A 76 5.38 10.29 -25.39
N GLY A 77 4.45 11.14 -25.82
CA GLY A 77 4.76 12.48 -26.31
C GLY A 77 5.57 13.21 -25.25
N SER A 78 6.80 13.59 -25.56
CA SER A 78 7.71 14.32 -24.67
C SER A 78 7.34 15.81 -24.60
N GLN A 79 6.06 16.15 -24.74
CA GLN A 79 5.62 17.52 -24.96
C GLN A 79 5.72 18.38 -23.70
N TYR A 80 5.70 17.73 -22.54
CA TYR A 80 5.98 18.34 -21.24
C TYR A 80 7.35 17.93 -20.66
N ASP A 81 8.22 17.27 -21.43
CA ASP A 81 9.58 16.94 -20.96
C ASP A 81 10.52 18.14 -21.09
N TYR A 82 11.35 18.33 -20.08
CA TYR A 82 12.45 19.29 -20.11
C TYR A 82 13.76 18.54 -20.41
N VAL A 83 14.43 18.94 -21.49
CA VAL A 83 15.78 18.47 -21.84
C VAL A 83 16.77 19.54 -21.43
N HIS A 84 17.75 19.16 -20.61
CA HIS A 84 18.83 20.04 -20.21
C HIS A 84 20.04 19.80 -21.13
N ASP A 85 20.40 20.80 -21.93
CA ASP A 85 21.41 20.66 -22.99
C ASP A 85 22.85 20.83 -22.49
N GLU A 86 23.06 21.37 -21.29
CA GLU A 86 24.39 21.70 -20.76
C GLU A 86 24.88 20.66 -19.75
N GLU A 87 26.13 20.18 -19.94
CA GLU A 87 26.80 19.30 -18.99
C GLU A 87 27.39 20.12 -17.82
N ASP A 88 26.59 20.26 -16.75
CA ASP A 88 26.89 21.00 -15.50
C ASP A 88 28.20 20.58 -14.78
N ALA A 89 28.83 19.48 -15.17
CA ALA A 89 30.08 19.01 -14.58
C ALA A 89 31.27 19.97 -14.80
N THR A 90 31.12 20.96 -15.67
CA THR A 90 32.17 21.91 -16.04
C THR A 90 32.26 23.11 -15.08
N PHE A 91 31.19 23.43 -14.34
CA PHE A 91 31.17 24.59 -13.45
C PHE A 91 31.72 24.25 -12.06
N GLN A 92 32.66 25.05 -11.57
CA GLN A 92 33.11 25.01 -10.18
C GLN A 92 32.55 26.21 -9.41
N LEU A 93 31.98 25.94 -8.22
CA LEU A 93 31.52 26.98 -7.32
C LEU A 93 32.72 27.76 -6.77
N VAL A 94 32.82 29.05 -7.09
CA VAL A 94 33.85 29.94 -6.54
C VAL A 94 33.45 30.31 -5.11
N ASP A 95 34.13 29.71 -4.13
CA ASP A 95 33.92 30.02 -2.71
C ASP A 95 34.69 31.30 -2.33
N THR A 96 33.96 32.32 -1.87
CA THR A 96 34.53 33.58 -1.35
C THR A 96 34.71 33.56 0.17
N SER A 97 34.37 32.46 0.84
CA SER A 97 34.54 32.31 2.28
C SER A 97 35.95 31.83 2.62
N LYS A 98 36.63 32.55 3.52
CA LYS A 98 37.96 32.15 4.00
C LYS A 98 37.82 30.88 4.84
N PRO A 99 38.62 29.81 4.61
CA PRO A 99 38.52 28.59 5.39
C PRO A 99 38.92 28.87 6.84
N GLN A 100 37.96 28.74 7.76
CA GLN A 100 38.25 28.77 9.18
C GLN A 100 38.93 27.46 9.55
N ARG A 101 40.26 27.49 9.69
CA ARG A 101 41.04 26.33 10.15
C ARG A 101 40.58 25.96 11.56
N SER A 102 40.04 24.76 11.72
CA SER A 102 39.76 24.19 13.04
C SER A 102 41.10 23.79 13.70
N ASN A 103 41.47 24.51 14.76
CA ASN A 103 42.55 24.13 15.66
C ASN A 103 42.09 22.95 16.53
N MET A 104 42.18 21.73 15.99
CA MET A 104 41.99 20.51 16.77
C MET A 104 43.36 19.88 17.09
N GLN A 105 44.12 20.56 17.93
CA GLN A 105 45.26 19.99 18.66
C GLN A 105 45.05 20.25 20.14
N LYS A 106 45.22 19.21 20.96
CA LYS A 106 45.18 19.15 22.44
C LYS A 106 43.83 18.76 23.07
N SER A 107 43.44 17.49 22.95
CA SER A 107 42.98 16.68 24.10
C SER A 107 42.71 15.24 23.64
N GLY A 108 43.31 14.23 24.30
CA GLY A 108 42.99 12.83 24.02
C GLY A 108 44.17 11.86 23.84
N ARG A 109 45.40 12.22 24.23
CA ARG A 109 46.48 11.24 24.49
C ARG A 109 46.17 10.46 25.79
N MET A 110 45.15 9.61 25.82
CA MET A 110 44.98 8.67 26.94
C MET A 110 43.96 7.54 26.67
N ARG A 111 43.91 6.97 25.45
CA ARG A 111 43.03 5.81 25.19
C ARG A 111 43.54 4.83 24.11
N GLN A 112 44.84 4.88 23.80
CA GLN A 112 45.45 4.10 22.71
C GLN A 112 46.32 2.93 23.17
N GLN A 113 46.50 2.70 24.48
CA GLN A 113 47.33 1.60 25.00
C GLN A 113 46.55 0.34 25.44
N GLN A 114 45.24 0.40 25.71
CA GLN A 114 44.43 -0.78 26.06
C GLN A 114 43.84 -1.53 24.83
N GLN A 115 43.83 -0.92 23.65
CA GLN A 115 43.24 -1.49 22.43
C GLN A 115 44.18 -2.49 21.70
N PHE A 116 45.49 -2.47 21.97
CA PHE A 116 46.45 -3.38 21.33
C PHE A 116 46.44 -4.78 21.95
N TYR A 117 46.33 -4.89 23.28
CA TYR A 117 46.32 -6.17 23.99
C TYR A 117 45.07 -7.00 23.67
N VAL A 118 43.90 -6.35 23.64
CA VAL A 118 42.62 -7.01 23.28
C VAL A 118 42.65 -7.50 21.83
N ARG A 119 43.24 -6.72 20.91
CA ARG A 119 43.34 -7.11 19.49
C ARG A 119 44.31 -8.28 19.28
N LEU A 120 45.39 -8.37 20.06
CA LEU A 120 46.29 -9.54 20.04
C LEU A 120 45.62 -10.77 20.65
N VAL A 121 44.96 -10.65 21.80
CA VAL A 121 44.27 -11.79 22.44
C VAL A 121 43.12 -12.33 21.56
N VAL A 122 42.33 -11.46 20.95
CA VAL A 122 41.27 -11.85 19.99
C VAL A 122 41.88 -12.51 18.75
N PHE A 123 43.05 -12.05 18.27
CA PHE A 123 43.77 -12.68 17.17
C PHE A 123 44.31 -14.08 17.53
N TYR A 124 44.92 -14.25 18.71
CA TYR A 124 45.43 -15.54 19.17
C TYR A 124 44.29 -16.54 19.46
N LEU A 125 43.20 -16.12 20.10
CA LEU A 125 42.03 -16.98 20.35
C LEU A 125 41.31 -17.37 19.05
N SER A 126 41.15 -16.46 18.10
CA SER A 126 40.56 -16.78 16.79
C SER A 126 41.49 -17.62 15.89
N LYS A 127 42.80 -17.63 16.14
CA LYS A 127 43.75 -18.57 15.53
C LYS A 127 43.70 -19.95 16.18
N TYR A 128 43.51 -20.03 17.49
CA TYR A 128 43.34 -21.29 18.24
C TYR A 128 42.01 -21.98 17.91
N ALA A 129 40.91 -21.22 17.83
CA ALA A 129 39.59 -21.73 17.43
C ALA A 129 39.57 -22.25 15.98
N ARG A 130 40.31 -21.61 15.05
CA ARG A 130 40.46 -22.08 13.67
C ARG A 130 41.23 -23.40 13.57
N ARG A 131 42.20 -23.65 14.44
CA ARG A 131 42.92 -24.94 14.51
C ARG A 131 42.07 -26.09 15.05
N LEU A 132 41.15 -25.81 15.98
CA LEU A 132 40.25 -26.83 16.52
C LEU A 132 39.18 -27.26 15.50
N VAL A 133 38.67 -26.31 14.68
CA VAL A 133 37.69 -26.62 13.62
C VAL A 133 38.33 -27.33 12.42
N GLN A 134 39.60 -27.05 12.09
CA GLN A 134 40.32 -27.77 11.04
C GLN A 134 40.58 -29.24 11.41
N LYS A 135 40.94 -29.52 12.66
CA LYS A 135 41.20 -30.90 13.14
C LYS A 135 39.92 -31.76 13.20
N GLU A 136 38.76 -31.15 13.41
CA GLU A 136 37.44 -31.82 13.36
C GLU A 136 36.96 -32.05 11.91
N ASN A 137 37.18 -31.09 10.99
CA ASN A 137 36.86 -31.27 9.58
C ASN A 137 37.77 -32.29 8.87
N GLU A 138 39.03 -32.43 9.28
CA GLU A 138 39.92 -33.47 8.77
C GLU A 138 39.54 -34.88 9.28
N ARG A 139 39.03 -35.01 10.51
CA ARG A 139 38.44 -36.27 11.01
C ARG A 139 37.12 -36.63 10.32
N ARG A 140 36.29 -35.62 10.00
CA ARG A 140 35.02 -35.83 9.27
C ARG A 140 35.21 -36.11 7.78
N ASN A 141 36.28 -35.61 7.17
CA ASN A 141 36.62 -35.89 5.76
C ASN A 141 37.38 -37.20 5.53
N GLN A 142 37.79 -37.92 6.58
CA GLN A 142 38.37 -39.27 6.49
C GLN A 142 37.34 -40.40 6.62
N ALA A 143 36.04 -40.08 6.74
CA ALA A 143 34.95 -41.07 6.83
C ALA A 143 34.10 -41.20 5.55
N ASN A 144 34.49 -40.57 4.43
CA ASN A 144 33.78 -40.69 3.15
C ASN A 144 34.76 -40.96 1.99
N TYR A 145 35.52 -42.04 2.14
CA TYR A 145 36.24 -42.67 1.02
C TYR A 145 35.28 -43.63 0.31
N GLY A 146 34.61 -43.13 -0.73
CA GLY A 146 33.81 -43.99 -1.58
C GLY A 146 32.98 -43.18 -2.56
N GLN A 147 33.24 -43.38 -3.85
CA GLN A 147 32.25 -43.12 -4.89
C GLN A 147 32.03 -41.63 -5.26
N ASN A 148 33.02 -41.00 -5.93
CA ASN A 148 32.81 -40.08 -7.09
C ASN A 148 34.08 -39.30 -7.49
N GLN A 149 35.16 -40.02 -7.84
CA GLN A 149 36.48 -39.42 -8.14
C GLN A 149 36.79 -39.20 -9.65
N LYS A 150 35.86 -39.44 -10.59
CA LYS A 150 36.19 -39.34 -12.03
C LYS A 150 35.42 -38.29 -12.86
N ILE A 151 34.48 -37.53 -12.28
CA ILE A 151 33.71 -36.49 -13.02
C ILE A 151 33.92 -35.05 -12.47
N LYS A 152 34.43 -34.88 -11.24
CA LYS A 152 34.57 -33.56 -10.59
C LYS A 152 35.87 -32.80 -10.87
N ARG A 153 36.81 -33.37 -11.64
CA ARG A 153 38.13 -32.76 -11.92
C ARG A 153 38.15 -31.85 -13.16
N SER A 154 37.15 -31.91 -14.06
CA SER A 154 37.06 -31.02 -15.22
C SER A 154 36.34 -29.70 -14.90
N ILE A 155 35.24 -29.74 -14.13
CA ILE A 155 34.41 -28.57 -13.80
C ILE A 155 35.13 -27.58 -12.85
N ALA A 156 35.94 -28.08 -11.91
CA ALA A 156 36.70 -27.22 -10.99
C ALA A 156 37.84 -26.43 -11.68
N LYS A 157 38.39 -26.99 -12.78
CA LYS A 157 39.47 -26.34 -13.54
C LYS A 157 38.94 -25.23 -14.46
N GLU A 158 37.68 -25.35 -14.87
CA GLU A 158 36.97 -24.35 -15.68
C GLU A 158 36.47 -23.16 -14.83
N GLN A 159 35.96 -23.43 -13.61
CA GLN A 159 35.60 -22.38 -12.65
C GLN A 159 36.83 -21.56 -12.17
N GLN A 160 38.00 -22.19 -12.05
CA GLN A 160 39.24 -21.47 -11.73
C GLN A 160 39.77 -20.60 -12.89
N LYS A 161 39.52 -20.98 -14.16
CA LYS A 161 39.85 -20.11 -15.31
C LYS A 161 38.89 -18.92 -15.40
N ALA A 162 37.59 -19.12 -15.16
CA ALA A 162 36.60 -18.04 -15.12
C ALA A 162 36.87 -17.02 -13.98
N PHE A 163 37.28 -17.50 -12.79
CA PHE A 163 37.65 -16.63 -11.67
C PHE A 163 38.92 -15.80 -11.93
N LYS A 164 39.94 -16.39 -12.60
CA LYS A 164 41.15 -15.67 -13.03
C LYS A 164 40.89 -14.67 -14.15
N GLN A 165 39.90 -14.92 -15.01
CA GLN A 165 39.50 -13.99 -16.09
C GLN A 165 38.70 -12.80 -15.55
N TRP A 166 37.89 -13.00 -14.49
CA TRP A 166 37.22 -11.92 -13.74
C TRP A 166 38.21 -10.99 -13.03
N GLN A 167 39.32 -11.53 -12.47
CA GLN A 167 40.39 -10.72 -11.88
C GLN A 167 41.21 -9.90 -12.89
N ARG A 168 41.26 -10.29 -14.17
CA ARG A 168 42.04 -9.59 -15.22
C ARG A 168 41.25 -8.50 -15.96
N ARG A 169 39.94 -8.35 -15.73
CA ARG A 169 39.07 -7.37 -16.41
C ARG A 169 38.66 -6.15 -15.57
N GLY A 170 39.51 -5.72 -14.62
CA GLY A 170 39.38 -4.41 -13.99
C GLY A 170 38.22 -4.27 -13.00
N GLY A 171 38.53 -4.25 -11.70
CA GLY A 171 37.58 -3.98 -10.64
C GLY A 171 38.28 -3.62 -9.35
N GLY A 172 39.02 -2.51 -9.37
CA GLY A 172 39.72 -1.93 -8.21
C GLY A 172 38.78 -1.78 -7.01
N THR A 173 39.16 -2.27 -5.83
CA THR A 173 40.03 -1.53 -4.90
C THR A 173 39.55 -0.10 -4.65
N ARG A 174 38.55 0.08 -3.77
CA ARG A 174 38.44 1.14 -2.74
C ARG A 174 37.09 1.04 -2.04
N GLY A 175 37.10 0.73 -0.74
CA GLY A 175 35.87 0.74 0.05
C GLY A 175 35.85 -0.18 1.26
N ARG A 176 36.93 -0.28 2.04
CA ARG A 176 36.82 -0.66 3.45
C ARG A 176 36.03 0.44 4.16
N GLY A 177 34.82 0.16 4.60
CA GLY A 177 34.02 1.11 5.37
C GLY A 177 32.83 0.43 6.05
N ARG A 178 33.01 0.14 7.34
CA ARG A 178 32.00 0.00 8.41
C ARG A 178 30.53 0.17 8.00
N GLY A 179 29.69 -0.81 8.35
CA GLY A 179 28.25 -0.59 8.40
C GLY A 179 27.40 -1.84 8.47
N GLY A 180 27.60 -2.68 9.49
CA GLY A 180 26.55 -3.60 9.90
C GLY A 180 25.41 -2.78 10.52
N GLN A 181 24.31 -2.59 9.77
CA GLN A 181 23.02 -2.02 10.22
C GLN A 181 22.05 -2.01 9.02
N GLY A 182 21.65 -3.19 8.55
CA GLY A 182 20.79 -3.34 7.36
C GLY A 182 19.42 -4.00 7.61
N TYR A 183 19.20 -4.59 8.78
CA TYR A 183 18.02 -5.42 9.07
C TYR A 183 16.83 -4.64 9.69
N GLY A 184 16.81 -3.30 9.61
CA GLY A 184 15.73 -2.47 10.17
C GLY A 184 14.93 -1.65 9.15
N ARG A 185 15.27 -1.69 7.85
CA ARG A 185 14.66 -0.80 6.84
C ARG A 185 13.52 -1.42 6.03
N TRP A 186 13.25 -2.71 6.21
CA TRP A 186 12.12 -3.38 5.54
C TRP A 186 10.78 -3.08 6.23
N ASP A 187 10.76 -2.91 7.55
CA ASP A 187 9.53 -2.62 8.31
C ASP A 187 8.96 -1.22 8.01
N GLN A 188 9.80 -0.24 7.69
CA GLN A 188 9.34 1.13 7.41
C GLN A 188 8.71 1.32 6.02
N ARG A 189 8.88 0.38 5.09
CA ARG A 189 8.31 0.48 3.73
C ARG A 189 6.82 0.11 3.65
N ASN A 190 6.24 -0.42 4.72
CA ASN A 190 4.88 -0.93 4.74
C ASN A 190 3.86 -0.04 5.46
N GLN A 191 4.26 1.11 6.02
CA GLN A 191 3.28 2.18 6.28
C GLN A 191 2.93 2.84 4.95
N LYS A 192 2.17 2.13 4.11
CA LYS A 192 1.40 2.75 3.04
C LYS A 192 0.61 3.88 3.71
N GLN A 193 0.74 5.10 3.20
CA GLN A 193 -0.15 6.19 3.62
C GLN A 193 -1.58 5.73 3.31
N LEU A 194 -2.28 5.31 4.37
CA LEU A 194 -3.68 4.93 4.29
C LEU A 194 -4.45 6.22 4.06
N ALA A 195 -5.00 6.37 2.85
CA ALA A 195 -5.80 7.52 2.51
C ALA A 195 -7.08 7.50 3.36
N ALA A 196 -7.46 8.65 3.91
CA ALA A 196 -8.71 8.80 4.64
C ALA A 196 -9.91 8.50 3.71
N SER A 197 -10.97 7.90 4.26
CA SER A 197 -12.21 7.61 3.53
C SER A 197 -12.92 8.90 3.07
N ILE A 198 -12.64 10.02 3.73
CA ILE A 198 -13.14 11.34 3.37
C ILE A 198 -12.06 12.42 3.43
N ALA A 199 -12.16 13.37 2.50
CA ALA A 199 -11.53 14.67 2.62
C ALA A 199 -12.14 15.44 3.80
N VAL A 200 -11.35 15.59 4.87
CA VAL A 200 -11.72 16.40 6.03
C VAL A 200 -11.86 17.85 5.60
N ARG A 201 -13.03 18.45 5.88
CA ARG A 201 -13.32 19.83 5.52
C ARG A 201 -13.07 20.78 6.70
N PRO A 202 -12.61 22.02 6.48
CA PRO A 202 -12.25 22.95 7.54
C PRO A 202 -13.45 23.40 8.40
N GLU A 203 -14.68 23.29 7.90
CA GLU A 203 -15.90 23.60 8.64
C GLU A 203 -16.33 22.52 9.64
N TRP A 204 -15.68 21.35 9.64
CA TRP A 204 -16.04 20.26 10.55
C TRP A 204 -15.50 20.50 11.96
N GLN A 205 -16.40 20.48 12.94
CA GLN A 205 -16.05 20.60 14.35
C GLN A 205 -15.73 19.22 14.95
N VAL A 206 -14.57 19.11 15.60
CA VAL A 206 -14.21 17.92 16.40
C VAL A 206 -14.99 17.98 17.71
N LEU A 207 -15.83 16.96 17.96
CA LEU A 207 -16.62 16.84 19.19
C LEU A 207 -15.88 16.03 20.25
N GLU A 208 -15.34 14.87 19.86
CA GLU A 208 -14.62 13.97 20.75
C GLU A 208 -13.59 13.15 19.98
N GLU A 209 -12.45 12.89 20.62
CA GLU A 209 -11.43 11.96 20.13
C GLU A 209 -11.33 10.75 21.07
N MET A 210 -11.29 9.56 20.49
CA MET A 210 -11.16 8.29 21.21
C MET A 210 -10.07 7.43 20.60
N ASP A 211 -9.15 6.96 21.42
CA ASP A 211 -8.11 6.01 21.01
C ASP A 211 -8.56 4.55 21.23
N PHE A 212 -7.94 3.61 20.52
CA PHE A 212 -8.28 2.19 20.64
C PHE A 212 -8.08 1.63 22.07
N PRO A 213 -7.04 2.03 22.84
CA PRO A 213 -6.92 1.62 24.25
C PRO A 213 -8.10 2.06 25.13
N ARG A 214 -8.68 3.24 24.91
CA ARG A 214 -9.89 3.69 25.63
C ARG A 214 -11.10 2.85 25.26
N LEU A 215 -11.34 2.63 23.95
CA LEU A 215 -12.46 1.81 23.47
C LEU A 215 -12.38 0.36 23.98
N ALA A 216 -11.18 -0.23 23.99
CA ALA A 216 -10.99 -1.62 24.42
C ALA A 216 -11.31 -1.87 25.90
N LYS A 217 -11.38 -0.82 26.72
CA LYS A 217 -11.72 -0.90 28.15
C LYS A 217 -13.23 -0.75 28.41
N LEU A 218 -14.01 -0.35 27.41
CA LEU A 218 -15.46 -0.20 27.55
C LEU A 218 -16.12 -1.58 27.67
N ASN A 219 -17.08 -1.70 28.57
CA ASN A 219 -17.84 -2.91 28.77
C ASN A 219 -19.29 -2.56 29.16
N LEU A 220 -20.25 -3.24 28.52
CA LEU A 220 -21.66 -3.12 28.81
C LEU A 220 -22.22 -4.53 29.09
N PRO A 221 -22.14 -5.04 30.33
CA PRO A 221 -22.71 -6.33 30.68
C PRO A 221 -24.24 -6.28 30.71
N ASN A 222 -24.87 -7.46 30.65
CA ASN A 222 -26.33 -7.66 30.79
C ASN A 222 -27.18 -7.13 29.62
N ILE A 223 -26.74 -7.38 28.38
CA ILE A 223 -27.54 -7.11 27.19
C ILE A 223 -28.42 -8.33 26.91
N ASP A 224 -29.73 -8.13 26.79
CA ASP A 224 -30.69 -9.18 26.43
C ASP A 224 -30.54 -9.63 24.96
N SER A 225 -30.98 -10.85 24.66
CA SER A 225 -31.03 -11.33 23.27
C SER A 225 -32.00 -10.48 22.45
N GLY A 226 -31.60 -10.15 21.22
CA GLY A 226 -32.46 -9.42 20.27
C GLY A 226 -33.82 -10.10 20.11
N GLN A 227 -34.88 -9.30 20.18
CA GLN A 227 -36.26 -9.76 20.01
C GLN A 227 -36.74 -9.40 18.62
N ASP A 228 -37.26 -10.39 17.89
CA ASP A 228 -37.84 -10.16 16.56
C ASP A 228 -39.09 -9.29 16.68
N ILE A 229 -39.17 -8.23 15.87
CA ILE A 229 -40.35 -7.36 15.83
C ILE A 229 -41.48 -8.12 15.13
N ASN A 230 -42.60 -8.30 15.84
CA ASN A 230 -43.75 -9.07 15.34
C ASN A 230 -44.24 -8.53 13.99
N GLY A 231 -44.37 -9.43 13.00
CA GLY A 231 -44.83 -9.07 11.65
C GLY A 231 -43.75 -8.46 10.73
N HIS A 232 -42.53 -8.23 11.22
CA HIS A 232 -41.43 -7.65 10.45
C HIS A 232 -40.35 -8.68 10.12
N ARG A 233 -40.69 -9.66 9.27
CA ARG A 233 -39.73 -10.58 8.66
C ARG A 233 -39.93 -10.57 7.15
N TYR A 234 -38.91 -10.16 6.41
CA TYR A 234 -38.99 -9.92 4.97
C TYR A 234 -37.94 -10.72 4.21
N GLY A 235 -38.21 -10.98 2.94
CA GLY A 235 -37.32 -11.70 2.04
C GLY A 235 -37.60 -13.20 1.93
N GLN A 236 -36.79 -13.88 1.12
CA GLN A 236 -36.86 -15.32 0.88
C GLN A 236 -35.46 -15.91 1.03
N LEU A 237 -35.36 -17.04 1.73
CA LEU A 237 -34.13 -17.78 1.89
C LEU A 237 -34.19 -19.07 1.08
N TYR A 238 -33.12 -19.36 0.34
CA TYR A 238 -32.95 -20.64 -0.36
C TYR A 238 -32.31 -21.68 0.54
N TYR A 239 -32.62 -22.96 0.31
CA TYR A 239 -31.95 -24.04 1.01
C TYR A 239 -30.47 -24.11 0.63
N TYR A 240 -29.61 -24.25 1.63
CA TYR A 240 -28.20 -24.51 1.43
C TYR A 240 -27.96 -25.92 0.86
N ASP A 241 -27.18 -26.01 -0.22
CA ASP A 241 -26.77 -27.29 -0.80
C ASP A 241 -25.62 -27.90 0.00
N LYS A 242 -25.93 -28.92 0.81
CA LYS A 242 -24.96 -29.66 1.63
C LYS A 242 -23.89 -30.40 0.82
N ALA A 243 -24.03 -30.54 -0.51
CA ALA A 243 -22.96 -31.08 -1.34
C ALA A 243 -21.71 -30.21 -1.33
N PHE A 244 -21.83 -28.91 -1.03
CA PHE A 244 -20.69 -28.00 -0.94
C PHE A 244 -19.79 -28.27 0.28
N ASP A 245 -20.31 -28.90 1.34
CA ASP A 245 -19.52 -29.28 2.53
C ASP A 245 -18.43 -30.33 2.21
N ARG A 246 -18.56 -31.04 1.08
CA ARG A 246 -17.63 -32.08 0.63
C ARG A 246 -16.60 -31.60 -0.39
N VAL A 247 -16.59 -30.31 -0.73
CA VAL A 247 -15.59 -29.74 -1.64
C VAL A 247 -14.24 -29.74 -0.94
N THR A 248 -13.22 -30.28 -1.61
CA THR A 248 -11.84 -30.33 -1.09
C THR A 248 -10.88 -29.69 -2.09
N VAL A 249 -9.64 -29.44 -1.68
CA VAL A 249 -8.58 -28.95 -2.58
C VAL A 249 -8.25 -29.90 -3.73
N ARG A 250 -8.65 -31.18 -3.65
CA ARG A 250 -8.48 -32.17 -4.74
C ARG A 250 -9.71 -32.28 -5.63
N THR A 251 -10.87 -31.85 -5.12
CA THR A 251 -12.18 -31.93 -5.78
C THR A 251 -12.82 -30.55 -5.77
N GLU A 252 -12.09 -29.57 -6.32
CA GLU A 252 -12.55 -28.19 -6.40
C GLU A 252 -13.73 -28.06 -7.36
N LYS A 253 -14.63 -27.11 -7.06
CA LYS A 253 -15.71 -26.71 -7.96
C LYS A 253 -15.42 -25.30 -8.49
N PRO A 254 -15.48 -25.06 -9.81
CA PRO A 254 -15.28 -23.73 -10.35
C PRO A 254 -16.42 -22.80 -9.90
N LEU A 255 -16.07 -21.59 -9.47
CA LEU A 255 -17.04 -20.57 -9.06
C LEU A 255 -17.86 -20.10 -10.25
N GLN A 256 -19.18 -20.31 -10.18
CA GLN A 256 -20.10 -19.82 -11.21
C GLN A 256 -20.39 -18.34 -11.02
N ARG A 257 -20.51 -17.59 -12.12
CA ARG A 257 -21.04 -16.22 -12.10
C ARG A 257 -22.55 -16.31 -11.96
N CYS A 258 -23.02 -16.27 -10.73
CA CYS A 258 -24.45 -16.20 -10.44
C CYS A 258 -24.90 -14.74 -10.62
N GLY A 259 -25.90 -14.52 -11.49
CA GLY A 259 -26.60 -13.24 -11.55
C GLY A 259 -27.46 -13.04 -10.30
N GLY A 260 -27.54 -11.81 -9.82
CA GLY A 260 -28.37 -11.45 -8.68
C GLY A 260 -28.33 -9.95 -8.43
N THR A 261 -29.46 -9.37 -8.06
CA THR A 261 -29.52 -7.98 -7.63
C THR A 261 -29.19 -7.92 -6.14
N PHE A 262 -28.07 -7.29 -5.80
CA PHE A 262 -27.72 -6.99 -4.41
C PHE A 262 -28.27 -5.61 -4.05
N TYR A 263 -29.09 -5.56 -3.00
CA TYR A 263 -29.58 -4.30 -2.46
C TYR A 263 -28.58 -3.78 -1.43
N ASN A 264 -28.13 -2.53 -1.61
CA ASN A 264 -27.21 -1.86 -0.70
C ASN A 264 -27.87 -0.63 -0.06
N LEU A 265 -29.09 -0.79 0.46
CA LEU A 265 -29.85 0.31 1.05
C LEU A 265 -29.16 0.90 2.29
N THR A 266 -29.29 2.21 2.44
CA THR A 266 -28.90 2.97 3.63
C THR A 266 -29.98 2.85 4.70
N THR A 267 -29.66 3.16 5.96
CA THR A 267 -30.63 3.09 7.06
C THR A 267 -31.76 4.10 6.87
N THR A 268 -31.46 5.28 6.31
CA THR A 268 -32.48 6.30 6.06
C THR A 268 -33.31 6.04 4.80
N GLU A 269 -32.82 5.29 3.81
CA GLU A 269 -33.59 4.92 2.61
C GLU A 269 -34.48 3.69 2.81
N ASP A 270 -34.30 2.92 3.90
CA ASP A 270 -35.12 1.74 4.16
C ASP A 270 -36.56 2.14 4.59
N PRO A 271 -37.60 1.81 3.78
CA PRO A 271 -38.97 2.20 4.08
C PRO A 271 -39.55 1.49 5.31
N ILE A 272 -39.04 0.31 5.66
CA ILE A 272 -39.45 -0.41 6.87
C ILE A 272 -38.87 0.28 8.10
N ILE A 273 -37.59 0.66 8.06
CA ILE A 273 -36.98 1.41 9.16
C ILE A 273 -37.67 2.77 9.33
N GLN A 274 -37.99 3.47 8.24
CA GLN A 274 -38.78 4.71 8.29
C GLN A 274 -40.13 4.48 8.98
N LYS A 275 -40.86 3.43 8.59
CA LYS A 275 -42.16 3.09 9.20
C LYS A 275 -42.02 2.78 10.68
N LEU A 276 -41.05 1.95 11.08
CA LEU A 276 -40.77 1.62 12.48
C LEU A 276 -40.37 2.86 13.29
N ALA A 277 -39.64 3.78 12.67
CA ALA A 277 -39.34 5.06 13.27
C ALA A 277 -40.61 5.88 13.47
N HIS A 278 -41.52 5.96 12.51
CA HIS A 278 -42.80 6.67 12.67
C HIS A 278 -43.68 6.06 13.77
N GLU A 279 -43.66 4.74 13.92
CA GLU A 279 -44.42 4.02 14.96
C GLU A 279 -43.79 4.11 16.36
N ASN A 280 -42.65 4.81 16.51
CA ASN A 280 -41.89 4.91 17.76
C ASN A 280 -41.48 3.54 18.33
N ALA A 281 -41.15 2.58 17.47
CA ALA A 281 -40.69 1.25 17.89
C ALA A 281 -39.31 1.29 18.60
N GLY A 282 -38.55 2.38 18.41
CA GLY A 282 -37.25 2.58 19.04
C GLY A 282 -36.73 4.01 18.86
N ASN A 283 -35.59 4.28 19.49
CA ASN A 283 -34.88 5.57 19.43
C ASN A 283 -33.56 5.52 18.65
N VAL A 284 -32.97 4.33 18.46
CA VAL A 284 -31.74 4.15 17.68
C VAL A 284 -31.99 3.18 16.53
N PHE A 285 -31.67 3.59 15.32
CA PHE A 285 -31.84 2.80 14.10
C PHE A 285 -30.50 2.66 13.37
N ALA A 286 -30.18 1.44 12.94
CA ALA A 286 -28.95 1.11 12.22
C ALA A 286 -29.13 -0.20 11.44
N THR A 287 -28.23 -0.46 10.49
CA THR A 287 -28.09 -1.78 9.83
C THR A 287 -27.02 -2.63 10.52
N ASP A 288 -27.09 -3.95 10.31
CA ASP A 288 -26.14 -4.93 10.81
C ASP A 288 -24.69 -4.59 10.43
N MET A 289 -24.46 -4.13 9.21
CA MET A 289 -23.14 -3.76 8.71
C MET A 289 -22.53 -2.60 9.50
N ILE A 290 -23.34 -1.57 9.81
CA ILE A 290 -22.88 -0.40 10.57
C ILE A 290 -22.59 -0.80 12.01
N LEU A 291 -23.48 -1.57 12.63
CA LEU A 291 -23.29 -2.04 14.02
C LEU A 291 -22.07 -2.95 14.14
N ALA A 292 -21.87 -3.87 13.20
CA ALA A 292 -20.68 -4.73 13.16
C ALA A 292 -19.39 -3.90 13.06
N THR A 293 -19.40 -2.85 12.24
CA THR A 293 -18.26 -1.92 12.10
C THR A 293 -17.97 -1.20 13.41
N LEU A 294 -19.00 -0.69 14.10
CA LEU A 294 -18.85 -0.01 15.39
C LEU A 294 -18.34 -0.96 16.49
N MET A 295 -18.88 -2.19 16.57
CA MET A 295 -18.46 -3.19 17.56
C MET A 295 -17.03 -3.68 17.33
N ALA A 296 -16.59 -3.77 16.07
CA ALA A 296 -15.26 -4.22 15.67
C ALA A 296 -14.25 -3.07 15.43
N ALA A 297 -14.59 -1.83 15.78
CA ALA A 297 -13.79 -0.64 15.50
C ALA A 297 -12.32 -0.74 15.95
N THR A 298 -12.06 -1.42 17.07
CA THR A 298 -10.71 -1.60 17.64
C THR A 298 -9.77 -2.45 16.79
N ARG A 299 -10.30 -3.16 15.78
CA ARG A 299 -9.51 -3.97 14.83
C ARG A 299 -9.29 -3.28 13.49
N SER A 300 -9.88 -2.11 13.28
CA SER A 300 -9.78 -1.41 12.00
C SER A 300 -8.37 -0.86 11.76
N VAL A 301 -7.87 -1.07 10.54
CA VAL A 301 -6.60 -0.50 10.05
C VAL A 301 -6.89 0.55 8.97
N TYR A 302 -7.75 0.20 8.01
CA TYR A 302 -8.22 1.15 7.01
C TYR A 302 -9.25 2.12 7.61
N SER A 303 -9.25 3.35 7.11
CA SER A 303 -10.19 4.37 7.54
C SER A 303 -11.61 4.05 7.07
N TRP A 304 -12.58 4.40 7.91
CA TRP A 304 -14.00 4.31 7.63
C TRP A 304 -14.74 5.44 8.31
N ASP A 305 -15.97 5.66 7.89
CA ASP A 305 -16.85 6.66 8.47
C ASP A 305 -18.30 6.18 8.46
N VAL A 306 -19.06 6.69 9.43
CA VAL A 306 -20.49 6.46 9.61
C VAL A 306 -21.10 7.83 9.81
N ILE A 307 -22.24 8.08 9.16
CA ILE A 307 -23.03 9.29 9.34
C ILE A 307 -24.02 9.04 10.48
N ALA A 308 -24.19 10.00 11.37
CA ALA A 308 -25.21 9.95 12.40
C ALA A 308 -26.19 11.12 12.22
N TYR A 309 -27.44 10.82 11.92
CA TYR A 309 -28.51 11.82 11.88
C TYR A 309 -29.29 11.79 13.19
N ARG A 310 -29.36 12.94 13.86
CA ARG A 310 -30.21 13.11 15.05
C ARG A 310 -31.44 13.92 14.67
N VAL A 311 -32.62 13.32 14.78
CA VAL A 311 -33.92 13.96 14.51
C VAL A 311 -34.78 13.85 15.76
N GLY A 312 -34.83 14.94 16.53
CA GLY A 312 -35.46 14.95 17.85
C GLY A 312 -34.78 13.97 18.81
N ASP A 313 -35.55 13.01 19.32
CA ASP A 313 -35.07 11.95 20.23
C ASP A 313 -34.62 10.66 19.50
N LYS A 314 -34.59 10.69 18.16
CA LYS A 314 -34.19 9.54 17.34
C LYS A 314 -32.80 9.75 16.74
N LEU A 315 -32.00 8.68 16.77
CA LEU A 315 -30.66 8.60 16.20
C LEU A 315 -30.65 7.55 15.09
N PHE A 316 -30.23 7.97 13.90
CA PHE A 316 -30.08 7.11 12.74
C PHE A 316 -28.60 7.03 12.38
N PHE A 317 -28.02 5.84 12.47
CA PHE A 317 -26.69 5.59 11.93
C PHE A 317 -26.80 5.15 10.50
N ASP A 318 -26.04 5.82 9.63
CA ASP A 318 -26.09 5.59 8.21
C ASP A 318 -24.72 5.51 7.55
N LYS A 319 -24.66 4.93 6.35
CA LYS A 319 -23.47 4.89 5.51
C LYS A 319 -23.58 5.92 4.39
N ARG A 320 -22.44 6.38 3.86
CA ARG A 320 -22.45 7.23 2.66
C ARG A 320 -22.85 6.45 1.43
N ASP A 321 -23.65 7.10 0.58
CA ASP A 321 -23.83 6.64 -0.79
C ASP A 321 -22.49 6.78 -1.54
N THR A 322 -22.05 5.66 -2.10
CA THR A 322 -20.80 5.57 -2.86
C THR A 322 -21.03 5.47 -4.37
N GLY A 323 -22.24 5.76 -4.85
CA GLY A 323 -22.49 6.00 -6.26
C GLY A 323 -22.24 4.78 -7.15
N GLY A 324 -22.77 3.61 -6.77
CA GLY A 324 -22.88 2.47 -7.68
C GLY A 324 -21.86 1.34 -7.51
N PHE A 325 -21.08 1.30 -6.42
CA PHE A 325 -20.41 0.05 -6.04
C PHE A 325 -21.43 -0.96 -5.51
N SER A 326 -21.98 -1.76 -6.42
CA SER A 326 -23.07 -2.72 -6.19
C SER A 326 -22.69 -3.95 -5.35
N ASN A 327 -21.42 -4.08 -4.93
CA ASN A 327 -20.99 -5.21 -4.13
C ASN A 327 -20.79 -4.79 -2.66
N PRO A 328 -21.74 -5.11 -1.75
CA PRO A 328 -21.62 -4.76 -0.32
C PRO A 328 -20.41 -5.43 0.34
N VAL A 329 -19.95 -6.56 -0.21
CA VAL A 329 -18.74 -7.26 0.26
C VAL A 329 -17.49 -6.40 0.01
N GLY A 330 -17.47 -5.59 -1.05
CA GLY A 330 -16.35 -4.70 -1.37
C GLY A 330 -16.19 -3.51 -0.42
N MET A 331 -17.26 -3.05 0.23
CA MET A 331 -17.16 -1.91 1.16
C MET A 331 -16.62 -2.32 2.53
N CYS A 332 -16.92 -3.55 2.98
CA CYS A 332 -16.59 -3.98 4.34
C CYS A 332 -15.46 -5.01 4.39
N THR A 333 -14.99 -5.53 3.26
CA THR A 333 -13.75 -6.32 3.23
C THR A 333 -12.50 -5.47 3.52
N TYR A 334 -12.58 -4.15 3.35
CA TYR A 334 -11.56 -3.23 3.87
C TYR A 334 -11.68 -2.96 5.38
N LEU A 335 -12.77 -3.38 6.04
CA LEU A 335 -13.03 -3.05 7.44
C LEU A 335 -12.52 -4.08 8.46
N ALA A 336 -12.22 -5.31 8.04
CA ALA A 336 -11.95 -6.40 8.98
C ALA A 336 -10.81 -7.36 8.58
N SER A 337 -9.96 -7.00 7.60
CA SER A 337 -8.78 -7.82 7.22
C SER A 337 -7.48 -7.37 7.86
#